data_AF-A0A6H5KZ61-F1
#
_entry.id   AF-A0A6H5KZ61-F1
#
_cell.length_a   1.000
_cell.length_b   1.000
_cell.length_c   1.000
_cell.angle_alpha   90.00
_cell.angle_beta   90.00
_cell.angle_gamma   90.00
#
_symmetry.space_group_name_H-M   'P 1'
#
loop_
_entity.id
_entity.type
_entity.pdbx_description
1 polymer ?
#
loop_
_entity_poly.entity_id
_entity_poly.type
_entity_poly.pdbx_seq_one_letter_code
_entity_poly.pdbx_strand_id
1 'polypeptide(L)'
;MPPNPRTIQLWRRCLRCCRAMEGAMGNYYHGFAREHIVAHREEDDAERVEHLLDKGEQNLRFVLRKYRMTEPRPPESLGTPERTRTKKTRRRQAAAKQRAAGRQEAEGAAGWGNDSSTWTPGR
;
A
#
# COMPACT_ATOMS: atom_id res chain seq x y z
N MET A 1 13.38 -0.43 -20.27
CA MET A 1 14.38 0.37 -19.53
C MET A 1 13.95 0.49 -18.07
N PRO A 2 14.86 0.39 -17.08
CA PRO A 2 14.54 0.76 -15.71
C PRO A 2 14.17 2.26 -15.65
N PRO A 3 13.22 2.68 -14.80
CA PRO A 3 12.83 4.08 -14.71
C PRO A 3 14.01 4.96 -14.27
N ASN A 4 14.18 6.11 -14.93
CA ASN A 4 15.24 7.06 -14.61
C ASN A 4 15.17 7.45 -13.11
N PRO A 5 16.29 7.34 -12.36
CA PRO A 5 16.30 7.58 -10.91
C PRO A 5 15.85 9.01 -10.55
N ARG A 6 16.12 10.00 -11.40
CA ARG A 6 15.67 11.39 -11.19
C ARG A 6 14.16 11.52 -11.31
N THR A 7 13.55 10.82 -12.27
CA THR A 7 12.08 10.75 -12.40
C THR A 7 11.44 10.20 -11.14
N ILE A 8 12.03 9.15 -10.55
CA ILE A 8 11.55 8.58 -9.29
C ILE A 8 11.70 9.57 -8.13
N GLN A 9 12.82 10.30 -8.06
CA GLN A 9 13.04 11.31 -7.02
C GLN A 9 12.03 12.46 -7.13
N LEU A 10 11.84 13.01 -8.33
CA LEU A 10 10.84 14.06 -8.59
C LEU A 10 9.44 13.58 -8.23
N TRP A 11 9.06 12.36 -8.65
CA TRP A 11 7.77 11.77 -8.29
C TRP A 11 7.56 11.71 -6.77
N ARG A 12 8.56 11.23 -6.02
CA ARG A 12 8.50 11.16 -4.56
C ARG A 12 8.37 12.55 -3.94
N ARG A 13 9.04 13.57 -4.48
CA ARG A 13 8.91 14.97 -4.03
C ARG A 13 7.48 15.48 -4.25
N CYS A 14 6.94 15.30 -5.46
CA CYS A 14 5.56 15.66 -5.79
C CYS A 14 4.56 15.00 -4.84
N LEU A 15 4.71 13.69 -4.58
CA LEU A 15 3.85 12.96 -3.65
C LEU A 15 3.86 13.52 -2.23
N ARG A 16 5.04 13.85 -1.70
CA ARG A 16 5.12 14.44 -0.36
C ARG A 16 4.46 15.82 -0.34
N CYS A 17 4.69 16.65 -1.36
CA CYS A 17 4.06 17.97 -1.46
C CYS A 17 2.54 17.85 -1.53
N CYS A 18 2.00 16.95 -2.36
CA CYS A 18 0.55 16.73 -2.47
C CYS A 18 -0.07 16.25 -1.15
N ARG A 19 0.63 15.44 -0.36
CA ARG A 19 0.17 15.02 0.98
C ARG A 19 0.20 16.14 2.01
N ALA A 20 1.05 17.14 1.83
CA ALA A 20 1.10 18.33 2.68
C ALA A 20 0.04 19.37 2.29
N MET A 21 -0.63 19.21 1.15
CA MET A 21 -1.74 20.07 0.72
C MET A 21 -3.04 19.62 1.38
N GLU A 22 -3.88 20.59 1.75
CA GLU A 22 -5.18 20.30 2.35
C GLU A 22 -6.23 19.90 1.30
N GLY A 23 -7.01 18.87 1.62
CA GLY A 23 -8.25 18.53 0.91
C GLY A 23 -8.11 18.22 -0.58
N ALA A 24 -9.06 18.73 -1.37
CA ALA A 24 -9.19 18.43 -2.79
C ALA A 24 -7.99 18.88 -3.64
N MET A 25 -7.24 19.89 -3.18
CA MET A 25 -6.08 20.42 -3.90
C MET A 25 -4.96 19.39 -4.02
N GLY A 26 -4.66 18.66 -2.93
CA GLY A 26 -3.66 17.60 -2.94
C GLY A 26 -4.01 16.48 -3.92
N ASN A 27 -5.29 16.11 -3.99
CA ASN A 27 -5.79 15.11 -4.94
C ASN A 27 -5.67 15.57 -6.40
N TYR A 28 -5.99 16.83 -6.67
CA TYR A 28 -5.84 17.42 -8.01
C TYR A 28 -4.40 17.38 -8.49
N TYR A 29 -3.46 17.91 -7.69
CA TYR A 29 -2.04 17.93 -8.07
C TYR A 29 -1.41 16.54 -8.10
N HIS A 30 -1.88 15.61 -7.27
CA HIS A 30 -1.49 14.21 -7.36
C HIS A 30 -1.90 13.60 -8.70
N GLY A 31 -3.14 13.82 -9.13
CA GLY A 31 -3.65 13.36 -10.42
C GLY A 31 -2.84 13.95 -11.58
N PHE A 32 -2.66 15.27 -11.58
CA PHE A 32 -1.88 15.99 -12.59
C PHE A 32 -0.43 15.49 -12.70
N ALA A 33 0.26 15.31 -11.56
CA ALA A 33 1.63 14.81 -11.56
C ALA A 33 1.73 13.36 -12.07
N ARG A 34 0.76 12.51 -11.70
CA ARG A 34 0.70 11.13 -12.18
C ARG A 34 0.47 11.07 -13.68
N GLU A 35 -0.47 11.85 -14.19
CA GLU A 35 -0.80 11.89 -15.62
C GLU A 35 0.42 12.28 -16.46
N HIS A 36 1.13 13.34 -16.07
CA HIS A 36 2.33 13.76 -16.79
C HIS A 36 3.45 12.71 -16.79
N ILE A 37 3.69 12.01 -15.68
CA ILE A 37 4.72 10.96 -15.64
C ILE A 37 4.32 9.78 -16.54
N VAL A 38 3.04 9.39 -16.51
CA VAL A 38 2.54 8.27 -17.33
C VAL A 38 2.56 8.61 -18.82
N ALA A 39 2.20 9.85 -19.18
CA ALA A 39 2.19 10.33 -20.57
C ALA A 39 3.58 10.30 -21.23
N HIS A 40 4.65 10.38 -20.45
CA HIS A 40 6.03 10.38 -20.93
C HIS A 40 6.82 9.13 -20.51
N ARG A 41 6.13 8.03 -20.16
CA ARG A 41 6.79 6.80 -19.67
C ARG A 41 7.67 6.11 -20.74
N GLU A 42 7.33 6.30 -22.01
CA GLU A 42 7.98 5.69 -23.17
C GLU A 42 9.01 6.63 -23.81
N GLU A 43 9.27 7.77 -23.17
CA GLU A 43 10.30 8.70 -23.63
C GLU A 43 11.67 8.13 -23.33
N ASP A 44 12.40 7.77 -24.40
CA ASP A 44 13.73 7.18 -24.32
C ASP A 44 14.85 8.18 -24.69
N ASP A 45 14.50 9.35 -25.23
CA ASP A 45 15.45 10.42 -25.52
C ASP A 45 15.90 11.11 -24.22
N ALA A 46 17.19 10.98 -23.91
CA ALA A 46 17.80 11.53 -22.70
C ALA A 46 17.63 13.05 -22.60
N GLU A 47 17.78 13.80 -23.69
CA GLU A 47 17.65 15.27 -23.66
C GLU A 47 16.21 15.67 -23.37
N ARG A 48 15.27 14.94 -23.95
CA ARG A 48 13.85 15.17 -23.76
C ARG A 48 13.40 14.81 -22.35
N VAL A 49 13.88 13.70 -21.79
CA VAL A 49 13.64 13.32 -20.40
C VAL A 49 14.17 14.40 -19.45
N GLU A 50 15.39 14.89 -19.68
CA GLU A 50 15.99 15.97 -18.87
C GLU A 50 15.17 17.26 -18.95
N HIS A 51 14.74 17.66 -20.15
CA HIS A 51 13.87 18.82 -20.31
C HIS A 51 12.54 18.67 -19.54
N LEU A 52 11.92 17.49 -19.59
CA LEU A 52 10.69 17.21 -18.86
C LEU A 52 10.88 17.23 -17.34
N LEU A 53 12.03 16.72 -16.85
CA LEU A 53 12.39 16.79 -15.44
C LEU A 53 12.55 18.24 -14.97
N ASP A 54 13.26 19.07 -15.73
CA ASP A 54 13.44 20.49 -15.41
C ASP A 54 12.12 21.25 -15.41
N LYS A 55 11.25 20.98 -16.38
CA LYS A 55 9.89 21.54 -16.42
C LYS A 55 9.06 21.09 -15.21
N GLY A 56 9.19 19.83 -14.82
CA GLY A 56 8.54 19.29 -13.63
C GLY A 56 9.00 19.95 -12.34
N GLU A 57 10.30 20.18 -12.19
CA GLU A 57 10.90 20.93 -11.07
C GLU A 57 10.40 22.38 -11.02
N GLN A 58 10.34 23.06 -12.16
CA GLN A 58 9.81 24.42 -12.26
C GLN A 58 8.34 24.48 -11.86
N ASN A 59 7.51 23.55 -12.35
CA ASN A 59 6.11 23.44 -11.99
C ASN A 59 5.93 23.20 -10.48
N LEU A 60 6.73 22.30 -9.90
CA LEU A 60 6.68 22.03 -8.47
C LEU A 60 7.03 23.28 -7.66
N ARG A 61 8.11 23.99 -8.01
CA ARG A 61 8.51 25.24 -7.37
C ARG A 61 7.44 26.32 -7.50
N PHE A 62 6.81 26.42 -8.66
CA PHE A 62 5.71 27.35 -8.89
C PHE A 62 4.53 27.07 -7.96
N VAL A 63 4.11 25.80 -7.84
CA VAL A 63 3.00 25.40 -6.96
C VAL A 63 3.35 25.67 -5.49
N LEU A 64 4.55 25.27 -5.04
CA LEU A 64 5.01 25.54 -3.67
C LEU A 64 5.00 27.05 -3.36
N ARG A 65 5.49 27.87 -4.28
CA ARG A 65 5.46 29.34 -4.12
C ARG A 65 4.03 29.89 -4.11
N LYS A 66 3.18 29.43 -5.03
CA LYS A 66 1.79 29.89 -5.17
C LYS A 66 0.99 29.67 -3.88
N TYR A 67 1.19 28.53 -3.22
CA TYR A 67 0.48 28.18 -1.98
C TYR A 67 1.30 28.44 -0.71
N ARG A 68 2.44 29.14 -0.82
CA ARG A 68 3.35 29.46 0.31
C ARG A 68 3.76 28.21 1.11
N MET A 69 3.95 27.10 0.43
CA MET A 69 4.34 25.82 1.01
C MET A 69 5.85 25.64 0.98
N THR A 70 6.39 25.05 2.04
CA THR A 70 7.77 24.57 2.05
C THR A 70 7.80 23.12 1.62
N GLU A 71 8.86 22.72 0.90
CA GLU A 71 9.01 21.32 0.52
C GLU A 71 9.17 20.42 1.75
N PRO A 72 8.33 19.39 1.93
CA PRO A 72 8.49 18.42 2.99
C PRO A 72 9.78 17.59 2.79
N ARG A 73 10.64 17.67 3.81
CA ARG A 73 11.93 16.96 3.87
C ARG A 73 11.75 15.44 3.75
N PRO A 74 12.65 14.72 3.06
CA PRO A 74 12.66 13.26 3.09
C PRO A 74 12.87 12.74 4.53
N PRO A 75 12.17 11.68 4.96
CA PRO A 75 12.31 11.13 6.31
C PRO A 75 13.73 10.65 6.65
N GLU A 76 14.53 10.33 5.63
CA GLU A 76 15.93 9.90 5.76
C GLU A 76 16.86 11.01 6.26
N SER A 77 16.47 12.28 6.09
CA SER A 77 17.27 13.45 6.46
C SER A 77 17.10 13.91 7.92
N LEU A 78 16.25 13.24 8.69
CA LEU A 78 15.98 13.59 10.10
C LEU A 78 16.84 12.80 11.10
N GLY A 79 17.81 12.00 10.62
CA GLY A 79 18.47 10.99 11.45
C GLY A 79 17.46 9.90 11.77
N THR A 80 17.74 8.66 11.37
CA THR A 80 16.88 7.53 11.71
C THR A 80 16.61 7.50 13.22
N PRO A 81 15.37 7.67 13.71
CA PRO A 81 15.05 7.06 14.98
C PRO A 81 15.20 5.56 14.75
N GLU A 82 16.13 4.97 15.49
CA GLU A 82 16.38 3.53 15.55
C GLU A 82 15.03 2.79 15.50
N ARG A 83 14.80 2.03 14.42
CA ARG A 83 13.57 1.27 14.22
C ARG A 83 13.49 0.22 15.32
N THR A 84 12.88 0.56 16.46
CA THR A 84 12.40 -0.45 17.40
C THR A 84 11.30 -1.23 16.68
N ARG A 85 11.69 -2.41 16.18
CA ARG A 85 10.84 -3.40 15.53
C ARG A 85 9.75 -3.80 16.52
N THR A 86 8.64 -3.09 16.55
CA THR A 86 7.51 -3.40 17.43
C THR A 86 6.87 -4.72 16.96
N LYS A 87 7.02 -5.75 17.80
CA LYS A 87 6.57 -7.14 17.61
C LYS A 87 5.03 -7.29 17.63
N LYS A 88 4.25 -6.43 16.97
CA LYS A 88 2.77 -6.40 17.10
C LYS A 88 2.00 -7.17 16.03
N THR A 89 2.64 -8.00 15.20
CA THR A 89 1.92 -8.76 14.13
C THR A 89 1.95 -10.29 14.30
N ARG A 90 2.60 -10.84 15.35
CA ARG A 90 2.55 -12.30 15.62
C ARG A 90 1.28 -12.77 16.36
N ARG A 91 0.47 -11.86 16.90
CA ARG A 91 -0.75 -12.25 17.65
C ARG A 91 -1.95 -12.62 16.77
N ARG A 92 -2.00 -12.18 15.51
CA ARG A 92 -3.12 -12.53 14.59
C ARG A 92 -2.98 -13.92 13.96
N GLN A 93 -1.77 -14.44 13.80
CA GLN A 93 -1.56 -15.76 13.18
C GLN A 93 -1.73 -16.93 14.17
N ALA A 94 -1.63 -16.71 15.48
CA ALA A 94 -1.87 -17.76 16.48
C ALA A 94 -3.37 -18.09 16.65
N ALA A 95 -4.25 -17.09 16.56
CA ALA A 95 -5.70 -17.29 16.72
C ALA A 95 -6.36 -18.04 15.55
N ALA A 96 -5.79 -17.94 14.33
CA ALA A 96 -6.29 -18.68 13.17
C ALA A 96 -5.95 -20.18 13.24
N LYS A 97 -4.82 -20.56 13.87
CA LYS A 97 -4.42 -21.96 14.00
C LYS A 97 -5.26 -22.74 15.02
N GLN A 98 -5.72 -22.10 16.10
CA GLN A 98 -6.57 -22.75 17.11
C GLN A 98 -8.02 -22.99 16.62
N ARG A 99 -8.53 -22.17 15.69
CA ARG A 99 -9.86 -22.38 15.10
C ARG A 99 -9.92 -23.51 14.06
N ALA A 100 -8.78 -23.85 13.45
CA ALA A 100 -8.69 -24.97 12.52
C ALA A 100 -8.56 -26.33 13.26
N ALA A 101 -7.89 -26.36 14.41
CA ALA A 101 -7.74 -27.57 15.21
C ALA A 101 -9.05 -28.01 15.90
N GLY A 102 -9.89 -27.08 16.33
CA GLY A 102 -11.16 -27.41 17.01
C GLY A 102 -12.29 -27.92 16.11
N ARG A 103 -12.11 -27.99 14.78
CA ARG A 103 -13.13 -28.48 13.85
C ARG A 103 -12.95 -29.96 13.46
N GLN A 104 -11.80 -30.55 13.73
CA GLN A 104 -11.52 -31.97 13.42
C GLN A 104 -11.86 -32.94 14.56
N GLU A 105 -12.09 -32.47 15.79
CA GLU A 105 -12.49 -33.36 16.91
C GLU A 105 -14.01 -33.59 17.03
N ALA A 106 -14.84 -32.88 16.24
CA ALA A 106 -16.29 -33.03 16.28
C ALA A 106 -16.87 -34.10 15.32
N GLU A 107 -16.07 -34.67 14.42
CA GLU A 107 -16.53 -35.69 13.45
C GLU A 107 -16.14 -37.14 13.84
N GLY A 108 -15.52 -37.34 15.01
CA GLY A 108 -15.05 -38.66 15.48
C GLY A 108 -15.97 -39.41 16.46
N ALA A 109 -17.11 -38.85 16.87
CA ALA A 109 -17.92 -39.36 17.98
C ALA A 109 -19.38 -39.72 17.62
N ALA A 110 -19.60 -40.37 16.47
CA ALA A 110 -20.92 -40.91 16.10
C ALA A 110 -20.81 -42.26 15.35
N GLY A 111 -20.14 -43.22 15.98
CA GLY A 111 -20.40 -44.65 15.88
C GLY A 111 -20.16 -45.15 17.29
N TRP A 112 -21.04 -45.87 17.97
CA TRP A 112 -21.56 -47.19 17.66
C TRP A 112 -22.83 -47.40 18.50
N GLY A 113 -23.84 -48.04 17.95
CA GLY A 113 -25.07 -48.38 18.67
C GLY A 113 -26.02 -49.20 17.83
N ASN A 114 -25.53 -50.32 17.30
CA ASN A 114 -26.37 -51.43 16.89
C ASN A 114 -26.92 -52.03 18.18
N ASP A 115 -28.22 -51.90 18.43
CA ASP A 115 -28.91 -52.90 19.24
C ASP A 115 -30.28 -53.21 18.66
N SER A 116 -30.30 -54.41 18.09
CA SER A 116 -31.44 -55.20 17.66
C SER A 116 -32.36 -55.52 18.85
N SER A 117 -33.65 -55.17 18.75
CA SER A 117 -34.73 -56.02 19.28
C SER A 117 -36.12 -55.56 18.78
N THR A 118 -36.67 -56.39 17.90
CA THR A 118 -38.06 -56.89 17.82
C THR A 118 -39.22 -55.97 18.24
N TRP A 119 -40.22 -55.78 17.36
CA TRP A 119 -41.59 -56.31 17.52
C TRP A 119 -42.54 -55.89 16.36
N THR A 120 -43.07 -56.87 15.62
CA THR A 120 -44.40 -56.84 14.93
C THR A 120 -45.36 -57.66 15.81
N PRO A 121 -46.70 -57.40 15.87
CA PRO A 121 -47.67 -57.33 14.74
C PRO A 121 -48.73 -56.19 14.96
N GLY A 122 -49.71 -55.85 14.13
CA GLY A 122 -50.37 -56.41 12.96
C GLY A 122 -51.88 -56.16 13.09
N ARG A 123 -52.54 -55.53 12.10
CA ARG A 123 -53.86 -55.89 11.55
C ARG A 123 -54.21 -55.02 10.35
#